data_AF-A0A0J6KL33-F1
#
_entry.id   AF-A0A0J6KL33-F1
#
_cell.length_a   1.000
_cell.length_b   1.000
_cell.length_c   1.000
_cell.angle_alpha   90.00
_cell.angle_beta   90.00
_cell.angle_gamma   90.00
#
_symmetry.space_group_name_H-M   'P 1'
#
loop_
_entity.id
_entity.type
_entity.pdbx_description
1 polymer ?
#
loop_
_entity_poly.entity_id
_entity_poly.type
_entity_poly.pdbx_seq_one_letter_code
_entity_poly.pdbx_strand_id
1 'polypeptide(L)'
;MFWHWLLASLHLLALGAGLAALWSRAGLLRQQQFPNQTPQLFRSHRWWLLALALWTVSGLGLLALDPARLQQPLFLLKLLTLAPLLLLEIRASRGLLRWQSQLRIQRSLELRGADSLARSSYWQIWLLLAIVGESVALHG
;
A
#
# COMPACT_ATOMS: atom_id res chain seq x y z
N MET A 1 17.26 -20.78 9.13
CA MET A 1 16.14 -21.58 8.58
C MET A 1 14.78 -21.07 9.07
N PHE A 2 14.41 -21.17 10.36
CA PHE A 2 13.10 -20.72 10.87
C PHE A 2 12.76 -19.25 10.57
N TRP A 3 13.67 -18.31 10.86
CA TRP A 3 13.47 -16.88 10.61
C TRP A 3 13.18 -16.54 9.14
N HIS A 4 13.78 -17.29 8.21
CA HIS A 4 13.57 -17.08 6.79
C HIS A 4 12.12 -17.41 6.39
N TRP A 5 11.60 -18.55 6.84
CA TRP A 5 10.22 -18.97 6.61
C TRP A 5 9.20 -18.06 7.28
N LEU A 6 9.49 -17.60 8.50
CA LEU A 6 8.64 -16.67 9.22
C LEU A 6 8.52 -15.33 8.48
N LEU A 7 9.66 -14.73 8.11
CA LEU A 7 9.67 -13.45 7.40
C LEU A 7 9.04 -13.57 6.01
N ALA A 8 9.29 -14.67 5.28
CA ALA A 8 8.66 -14.92 3.99
C ALA A 8 7.14 -15.04 4.11
N SER A 9 6.65 -15.78 5.11
CA SER A 9 5.20 -15.91 5.38
C SER A 9 4.57 -14.56 5.73
N LEU A 10 5.22 -13.78 6.60
CA LEU A 10 4.77 -12.44 6.95
C LEU A 10 4.76 -11.50 5.74
N HIS A 11 5.76 -11.60 4.87
CA HIS A 11 5.85 -10.81 3.65
C HIS A 11 4.67 -11.12 2.70
N LEU A 12 4.32 -12.39 2.51
CA LEU A 12 3.18 -12.81 1.69
C LEU A 12 1.83 -12.41 2.31
N LEU A 13 1.66 -12.60 3.62
CA LEU A 13 0.45 -12.17 4.32
C LEU A 13 0.24 -10.66 4.23
N ALA A 14 1.31 -9.89 4.40
CA ALA A 14 1.27 -8.44 4.27
C ALA A 14 0.86 -8.01 2.86
N LEU A 15 1.30 -8.73 1.82
CA LEU A 15 0.90 -8.46 0.45
C LEU A 15 -0.60 -8.71 0.22
N GLY A 16 -1.13 -9.85 0.68
CA GLY A 16 -2.56 -10.16 0.58
C GLY A 16 -3.44 -9.18 1.37
N ALA A 17 -3.06 -8.88 2.61
CA ALA A 17 -3.77 -7.91 3.45
C ALA A 17 -3.72 -6.50 2.83
N GLY A 18 -2.59 -6.11 2.26
CA GLY A 18 -2.41 -4.81 1.65
C GLY A 18 -3.29 -4.63 0.40
N LEU A 19 -3.37 -5.65 -0.45
CA LEU A 19 -4.22 -5.64 -1.64
C LEU A 19 -5.70 -5.53 -1.26
N ALA A 20 -6.17 -6.32 -0.29
CA ALA A 20 -7.55 -6.27 0.19
C ALA A 20 -7.90 -4.90 0.79
N ALA A 21 -6.99 -4.30 1.56
CA ALA A 21 -7.17 -2.98 2.16
C ALA A 21 -7.24 -1.86 1.10
N LEU A 22 -6.37 -1.91 0.08
CA LEU A 22 -6.39 -0.95 -1.04
C LEU A 22 -7.66 -1.08 -1.88
N TRP A 23 -8.10 -2.31 -2.15
CA TRP A 23 -9.33 -2.56 -2.89
C TRP A 23 -10.56 -2.01 -2.17
N SER A 24 -10.66 -2.27 -0.86
CA SER A 24 -11.68 -1.67 0.00
C SER A 24 -11.63 -0.14 -0.04
N ARG A 25 -10.43 0.44 0.12
CA ARG A 25 -10.24 1.90 0.07
C ARG A 25 -10.68 2.50 -1.27
N ALA A 26 -10.32 1.88 -2.38
CA ALA A 26 -10.71 2.30 -3.73
C ALA A 26 -12.23 2.21 -3.93
N GLY A 27 -12.85 1.12 -3.46
CA GLY A 27 -14.30 0.93 -3.52
C GLY A 27 -15.08 2.01 -2.76
N LEU A 28 -14.68 2.28 -1.51
CA LEU A 28 -15.30 3.32 -0.67
C LEU A 28 -15.14 4.72 -1.26
N LEU A 29 -13.97 5.03 -1.83
CA LEU A 29 -13.74 6.32 -2.49
C LEU A 29 -14.60 6.50 -3.75
N ARG A 30 -14.85 5.42 -4.51
CA ARG A 30 -15.72 5.46 -5.70
C ARG A 30 -17.19 5.61 -5.38
N GLN A 31 -17.66 5.06 -4.26
CA GLN A 31 -19.06 5.17 -3.87
C GLN A 31 -19.44 6.59 -3.44
N GLN A 32 -18.46 7.42 -3.05
CA GLN A 32 -18.64 8.84 -2.69
C GLN A 32 -19.73 9.10 -1.62
N GLN A 33 -20.10 8.10 -0.81
CA GLN A 33 -21.14 8.23 0.22
C GLN A 33 -20.59 8.80 1.54
N PHE A 34 -20.04 10.01 1.44
CA PHE A 34 -19.52 10.75 2.59
C PHE A 34 -20.60 11.66 3.18
N PRO A 35 -20.72 11.75 4.52
CA PRO A 35 -19.77 11.30 5.54
C PRO A 35 -19.96 9.85 6.05
N ASN A 36 -21.01 9.13 5.65
CA ASN A 36 -21.37 7.82 6.24
C ASN A 36 -20.26 6.77 6.17
N GLN A 37 -19.49 6.73 5.07
CA GLN A 37 -18.42 5.73 4.87
C GLN A 37 -17.05 6.14 5.43
N THR A 38 -16.94 7.34 6.00
CA THR A 38 -15.67 7.90 6.51
C THR A 38 -14.95 6.98 7.51
N PRO A 39 -15.61 6.36 8.51
CA PRO A 39 -14.92 5.49 9.47
C PRO A 39 -14.34 4.23 8.81
N GLN A 40 -15.06 3.66 7.83
CA GLN A 40 -14.62 2.47 7.09
C GLN A 40 -13.45 2.79 6.16
N LEU A 41 -13.43 3.99 5.58
CA LEU A 41 -12.32 4.48 4.76
C LEU A 41 -11.03 4.59 5.59
N PHE A 42 -11.09 5.24 6.76
CA PHE A 42 -9.93 5.36 7.65
C PHE A 42 -9.47 4.01 8.19
N ARG A 43 -10.40 3.09 8.50
CA ARG A 43 -10.07 1.72 8.91
C ARG A 43 -9.31 0.99 7.80
N SER A 44 -9.82 1.03 6.57
CA SER A 44 -9.16 0.41 5.40
C SER A 44 -7.77 1.01 5.17
N HIS A 45 -7.62 2.33 5.31
CA HIS A 45 -6.31 2.99 5.20
C HIS A 45 -5.33 2.55 6.29
N ARG A 46 -5.77 2.42 7.55
CA ARG A 46 -4.91 1.92 8.64
C ARG A 46 -4.45 0.49 8.41
N TRP A 47 -5.33 -0.38 7.91
CA TRP A 47 -4.96 -1.75 7.54
C TRP A 47 -3.94 -1.77 6.41
N TRP A 48 -4.08 -0.90 5.41
CA TRP A 48 -3.09 -0.74 4.36
C TRP A 48 -1.74 -0.27 4.90
N LEU A 49 -1.71 0.73 5.80
CA LEU A 49 -0.47 1.20 6.41
C LEU A 49 0.22 0.11 7.25
N LEU A 50 -0.56 -0.67 8.00
CA LEU A 50 -0.04 -1.80 8.77
C LEU A 50 0.55 -2.88 7.85
N ALA A 51 -0.17 -3.22 6.78
CA ALA A 51 0.29 -4.16 5.77
C ALA A 51 1.58 -3.66 5.10
N LEU A 52 1.64 -2.39 4.71
CA LEU A 52 2.82 -1.78 4.10
C LEU A 52 4.03 -1.81 5.05
N ALA A 53 3.82 -1.51 6.34
CA ALA A 53 4.87 -1.59 7.35
C ALA A 53 5.38 -3.02 7.51
N LEU A 54 4.48 -4.00 7.67
CA LEU A 54 4.83 -5.43 7.76
C LEU A 54 5.58 -5.90 6.52
N TRP A 55 5.13 -5.51 5.33
CA TRP A 55 5.72 -5.89 4.07
C TRP A 55 7.14 -5.32 3.92
N THR A 56 7.34 -4.05 4.31
CA THR A 56 8.64 -3.38 4.25
C THR A 56 9.62 -3.98 5.26
N VAL A 57 9.20 -4.15 6.52
CA VAL A 57 10.05 -4.71 7.59
C VAL A 57 10.44 -6.16 7.28
N SER A 58 9.49 -6.98 6.83
CA SER A 58 9.78 -8.36 6.43
C SER A 58 10.73 -8.43 5.22
N GLY A 59 10.56 -7.56 4.23
CA GLY A 59 11.46 -7.47 3.07
C GLY A 59 12.89 -7.08 3.47
N LEU A 60 13.04 -6.09 4.34
CA LEU A 60 14.34 -5.69 4.88
C LEU A 60 14.98 -6.79 5.75
N GLY A 61 14.18 -7.49 6.55
CA GLY A 61 14.66 -8.64 7.33
C GLY A 61 15.17 -9.76 6.42
N LEU A 62 14.46 -10.06 5.32
CA LEU A 62 14.92 -11.04 4.33
C LEU A 62 16.21 -10.59 3.64
N LEU A 63 16.36 -9.29 3.35
CA LEU A 63 17.60 -8.73 2.78
C LEU A 63 18.77 -8.84 3.77
N ALA A 64 18.54 -8.56 5.05
CA ALA A 64 19.57 -8.66 6.08
C ALA A 64 20.07 -10.11 6.28
N LEU A 65 19.19 -11.10 6.09
CA LEU A 65 19.56 -12.52 6.14
C LEU A 65 20.36 -12.99 4.92
N ASP A 66 20.30 -12.26 3.80
CA ASP A 66 20.96 -12.62 2.54
C ASP A 66 21.31 -11.35 1.74
N PRO A 67 22.39 -10.66 2.12
CA PRO A 67 22.76 -9.38 1.52
C PRO A 67 23.24 -9.52 0.07
N ALA A 68 23.60 -10.72 -0.37
CA ALA A 68 24.02 -11.00 -1.75
C ALA A 68 22.91 -10.65 -2.77
N ARG A 69 21.64 -10.62 -2.34
CA ARG A 69 20.51 -10.15 -3.17
C ARG A 69 20.66 -8.73 -3.71
N LEU A 70 21.44 -7.86 -3.05
CA LEU A 70 21.70 -6.50 -3.56
C LEU A 70 22.44 -6.48 -4.91
N GLN A 71 23.20 -7.53 -5.22
CA GLN A 71 23.94 -7.63 -6.49
C GLN A 71 23.05 -8.07 -7.64
N GLN A 72 21.82 -8.55 -7.36
CA GLN A 72 20.89 -8.98 -8.38
C GLN A 72 20.17 -7.73 -8.95
N PRO A 73 20.31 -7.44 -10.25
CA PRO A 73 19.69 -6.25 -10.86
C PRO A 73 18.16 -6.24 -10.71
N LEU A 74 17.56 -7.42 -10.57
CA LEU A 74 16.13 -7.63 -10.37
C LEU A 74 15.67 -7.20 -8.97
N PHE A 75 16.52 -7.36 -7.95
CA PHE A 75 16.23 -6.86 -6.62
C PHE A 75 16.25 -5.32 -6.61
N LEU A 76 17.16 -4.72 -7.37
CA LEU A 76 17.21 -3.27 -7.56
C LEU A 76 15.97 -2.76 -8.31
N LEU A 77 15.49 -3.49 -9.33
CA LEU A 77 14.23 -3.17 -10.01
C LEU A 77 13.07 -3.16 -9.03
N LYS A 78 12.93 -4.22 -8.22
CA LYS A 78 11.88 -4.31 -7.19
C LYS A 78 11.93 -3.15 -6.19
N LEU A 79 13.13 -2.73 -5.79
CA LEU A 79 13.34 -1.54 -4.95
C LEU A 79 12.95 -0.23 -5.66
N LEU A 80 13.24 -0.10 -6.97
CA LEU A 80 12.80 1.03 -7.78
C LEU A 80 11.27 1.08 -7.90
N THR A 81 10.59 -0.06 -8.00
CA THR A 81 9.12 -0.15 -8.05
C THR A 81 8.48 0.14 -6.68
N LEU A 82 9.20 -0.11 -5.58
CA LEU A 82 8.79 0.24 -4.22
C LEU A 82 8.68 1.76 -4.00
N ALA A 83 9.64 2.52 -4.53
CA ALA A 83 9.73 3.97 -4.33
C ALA A 83 8.46 4.75 -4.77
N PRO A 84 7.90 4.56 -5.98
CA PRO A 84 6.67 5.24 -6.38
C PRO A 84 5.47 4.79 -5.53
N LEU A 85 5.43 3.54 -5.08
CA LEU A 85 4.36 3.04 -4.20
C LEU A 85 4.35 3.79 -2.85
N LEU A 86 5.54 4.01 -2.25
CA LEU A 86 5.69 4.79 -1.02
C LEU A 86 5.35 6.27 -1.24
N LEU A 87 5.79 6.86 -2.35
CA LEU A 87 5.46 8.25 -2.72
C LEU A 87 3.95 8.46 -2.85
N LEU A 88 3.26 7.54 -3.54
CA LEU A 88 1.80 7.56 -3.65
C LEU A 88 1.13 7.43 -2.28
N GLU A 89 1.69 6.61 -1.38
CA GLU A 89 1.12 6.46 -0.05
C GLU A 89 1.29 7.71 0.81
N ILE A 90 2.46 8.36 0.77
CA ILE A 90 2.68 9.64 1.45
C ILE A 90 1.67 10.68 0.94
N ARG A 91 1.44 10.73 -0.37
CA ARG A 91 0.45 11.63 -0.98
C ARG A 91 -0.97 11.30 -0.52
N ALA A 92 -1.36 10.03 -0.49
CA ALA A 92 -2.67 9.58 -0.06
C ALA A 92 -2.93 9.90 1.42
N SER A 93 -1.97 9.60 2.29
CA SER A 93 -2.02 9.90 3.73
C SER A 93 -2.17 11.40 3.99
N ARG A 94 -1.41 12.25 3.30
CA ARG A 94 -1.56 13.72 3.38
C ARG A 94 -2.93 14.20 2.90
N GLY A 95 -3.50 13.55 1.88
CA GLY A 95 -4.87 13.81 1.42
C GLY A 95 -5.90 13.49 2.50
N LEU A 96 -5.82 12.28 3.06
CA LEU A 96 -6.75 11.80 4.09
C LEU A 96 -6.65 12.59 5.40
N LEU A 97 -5.46 13.00 5.83
CA LEU A 97 -5.27 13.86 7.01
C LEU A 97 -5.91 15.24 6.83
N ARG A 98 -5.75 15.85 5.65
CA ARG A 98 -6.44 17.11 5.31
C ARG A 98 -7.95 16.95 5.35
N TRP A 99 -8.46 15.84 4.82
CA TRP A 99 -9.88 15.52 4.84
C TRP A 99 -10.41 15.30 6.26
N GLN A 100 -9.65 14.61 7.11
CA GLN A 100 -9.99 14.43 8.52
C GLN A 100 -10.11 15.77 9.26
N SER A 101 -9.21 16.72 8.97
CA SER A 101 -9.25 18.08 9.53
C SER A 101 -10.48 18.85 9.06
N GLN A 102 -10.81 18.80 7.76
CA GLN A 102 -11.98 19.50 7.19
C GLN A 102 -13.31 18.96 7.73
N LEU A 103 -13.43 17.64 7.87
CA LEU A 103 -14.58 16.98 8.49
C LEU A 103 -14.82 17.45 9.93
N ARG A 104 -13.75 17.67 10.69
CA ARG A 104 -13.83 18.17 12.08
C ARG A 104 -14.34 19.60 12.18
N ILE A 105 -14.22 20.39 11.10
CA ILE A 105 -14.53 21.83 11.07
C ILE A 105 -15.90 22.08 10.38
N GLN A 106 -16.62 21.04 9.96
CA GLN A 106 -17.88 21.12 9.20
C GLN A 106 -17.83 22.05 7.96
N ARG A 107 -16.64 22.29 7.40
CA ARG A 107 -16.54 22.94 6.09
C ARG A 107 -17.18 21.99 5.08
N SER A 108 -18.03 22.54 4.21
CA SER A 108 -18.60 21.82 3.07
C SER A 108 -17.50 20.96 2.46
N LEU A 109 -17.67 19.64 2.59
CA LEU A 109 -16.76 18.65 2.06
C LEU A 109 -16.63 18.93 0.58
N GLU A 110 -15.59 19.64 0.17
CA GLU A 110 -15.24 19.69 -1.22
C GLU A 110 -14.82 18.26 -1.56
N LEU A 111 -15.74 17.51 -2.18
CA LEU A 111 -15.51 16.22 -2.83
C LEU A 111 -14.39 16.30 -3.89
N ARG A 112 -13.84 17.51 -4.14
CA ARG A 112 -12.62 17.81 -4.91
C ARG A 112 -11.39 17.10 -4.33
N GLY A 113 -11.30 15.80 -4.56
CA GLY A 113 -10.14 15.01 -4.16
C GLY A 113 -10.42 13.52 -4.05
N ALA A 114 -11.68 13.12 -3.85
CA ALA A 114 -12.07 11.72 -3.74
C ALA A 114 -11.62 10.90 -4.97
N ASP A 115 -11.82 11.43 -6.17
CA ASP A 115 -11.39 10.78 -7.41
C ASP A 115 -9.87 10.74 -7.58
N SER A 116 -9.14 11.76 -7.11
CA SER A 116 -7.68 11.72 -7.12
C SER A 116 -7.13 10.66 -6.16
N LEU A 117 -7.76 10.49 -5.00
CA LEU A 117 -7.38 9.46 -4.02
C LEU A 117 -7.77 8.06 -4.50
N ALA A 118 -8.92 7.93 -5.18
CA ALA A 118 -9.35 6.68 -5.81
C ALA A 118 -8.35 6.25 -6.88
N ARG A 119 -7.99 7.16 -7.81
CA ARG A 119 -6.96 6.90 -8.84
C ARG A 119 -5.62 6.53 -8.22
N SER A 120 -5.20 7.21 -7.16
CA SER A 120 -3.95 6.86 -6.44
C SER A 120 -3.99 5.45 -5.87
N SER A 121 -5.15 5.01 -5.35
CA SER A 121 -5.32 3.65 -4.83
C SER A 121 -5.25 2.59 -5.93
N TYR A 122 -5.82 2.88 -7.10
CA TYR A 122 -5.68 2.00 -8.27
C TYR A 122 -4.24 1.90 -8.76
N TRP A 123 -3.51 3.01 -8.83
CA TRP A 123 -2.09 2.99 -9.18
C TRP A 123 -1.25 2.16 -8.20
N GLN A 124 -1.56 2.22 -6.90
CA GLN A 124 -0.88 1.38 -5.91
C GLN A 124 -1.19 -0.11 -6.10
N ILE A 125 -2.43 -0.47 -6.47
CA ILE A 125 -2.79 -1.85 -6.81
C ILE A 125 -1.98 -2.31 -8.03
N TRP A 126 -1.92 -1.51 -9.09
CA TRP A 126 -1.13 -1.84 -10.29
C TRP A 126 0.36 -1.98 -9.99
N LEU A 127 0.93 -1.13 -9.14
CA LEU A 127 2.33 -1.25 -8.71
C LEU A 127 2.58 -2.53 -7.89
N LEU A 128 1.67 -2.89 -6.98
CA LEU A 128 1.77 -4.16 -6.25
C LEU A 128 1.73 -5.37 -7.20
N LEU A 129 0.82 -5.33 -8.19
CA LEU A 129 0.72 -6.39 -9.19
C LEU A 129 1.97 -6.46 -10.07
N ALA A 130 2.57 -5.32 -10.44
CA ALA A 130 3.84 -5.29 -11.16
C ALA A 130 4.97 -5.93 -10.34
N ILE A 131 5.08 -5.60 -9.05
CA ILE A 131 6.07 -6.18 -8.13
C ILE A 131 5.91 -7.71 -8.01
N VAL A 132 4.67 -8.20 -7.95
CA VAL A 132 4.38 -9.65 -7.93
C VAL A 132 4.67 -10.29 -9.28
N GLY A 133 4.25 -9.65 -10.38
CA GLY A 133 4.47 -10.14 -11.75
C GLY A 133 5.95 -10.26 -12.09
N GLU A 134 6.76 -9.26 -11.73
CA GLU A 134 8.22 -9.33 -11.80
C GLU A 134 8.74 -10.56 -11.06
N SER A 135 8.23 -10.84 -9.86
CA SER A 135 8.67 -11.99 -9.06
C SER A 135 8.30 -13.35 -9.70
N VAL A 136 7.17 -13.43 -10.40
CA VAL A 136 6.68 -14.66 -11.07
C VAL A 136 7.37 -14.91 -12.40
N ALA A 137 7.56 -13.87 -13.22
CA ALA A 137 8.24 -13.96 -14.52
C ALA A 137 9.71 -14.43 -14.41
N LEU A 138 10.26 -14.43 -13.19
CA LEU A 138 11.64 -14.83 -12.88
C LEU A 138 11.79 -16.29 -12.43
N HIS A 139 10.70 -17.00 -12.16
CA HIS A 139 10.73 -18.42 -11.73
C HIS A 139 10.07 -19.38 -12.75
N GLY A 140 9.58 -18.84 -13.88
CA GLY A 140 8.97 -19.59 -14.98
C GLY A 140 9.91 -19.75 -16.17
#